data_AF-A0A8T7GJ24-F1
#
_entry.id   AF-A0A8T7GJ24-F1
#
_cell.length_a   1.000
_cell.length_b   1.000
_cell.length_c   1.000
_cell.angle_alpha   90.00
_cell.angle_beta   90.00
_cell.angle_gamma   90.00
#
_symmetry.space_group_name_H-M   'P 1'
#
loop_
_entity.id
_entity.type
_entity.pdbx_description
1 polymer ?
#
loop_
_entity_poly.entity_id
_entity_poly.type
_entity_poly.pdbx_seq_one_letter_code
_entity_poly.pdbx_strand_id
1 'polypeptide(L)'
;MSTITDVKGRLVFNSRGNKAIEIDVITDSKFLGRACAPSGASVGKNEVQSFVENSPERTLENFNSNKSKFIGIDSTNPRILHEVLREIDKTETYSIIGGAVAYALSIASIDSASKALQTPFFKIIQPNSLYKFPFPLGNVLGGGAHAGPGTPDIQEFLVCPKGAKNIFQALEMNFIVHKQVMRILENIDNKFTYGRGDEGGWAPNINNEQAFEVVEKAITNSGFTKKDVAMGIDFASSSLWNEKTQLYHYSRQGINRTTEEQIEFVNSLIKDYDLIYAEDPVHEEDFQSMSIVNSKNKKCFVTGDDMLVTNKNRVKIASKIKSCSGAILKVNQAGTIFDALEFANECMNDKIGIITSHRSGESIDSHIAHIAIATNSKMLKTGILGGERIAKLNELLRINEYDLINGLTDLHVS
;
A
#
# COMPACT_ATOMS: atom_id res chain seq x y z
N MET A 1 -10.80 -21.59 19.55
CA MET A 1 -11.07 -22.11 18.19
C MET A 1 -12.35 -21.43 17.72
N SER A 2 -12.39 -20.97 16.49
CA SER A 2 -13.54 -20.30 15.89
C SER A 2 -13.77 -20.95 14.53
N THR A 3 -14.86 -21.70 14.35
CA THR A 3 -15.02 -22.59 13.21
C THR A 3 -15.92 -21.97 12.15
N ILE A 4 -15.51 -22.01 10.88
CA ILE A 4 -16.33 -21.53 9.76
C ILE A 4 -17.58 -22.41 9.61
N THR A 5 -18.75 -21.77 9.64
CA THR A 5 -20.06 -22.41 9.54
C THR A 5 -20.84 -22.01 8.29
N ASP A 6 -20.56 -20.84 7.71
CA ASP A 6 -21.12 -20.41 6.43
C ASP A 6 -20.21 -19.41 5.72
N VAL A 7 -20.30 -19.38 4.38
CA VAL A 7 -19.56 -18.43 3.54
C VAL A 7 -20.42 -17.91 2.38
N LYS A 8 -20.44 -16.59 2.18
CA LYS A 8 -21.29 -15.95 1.16
C LYS A 8 -20.58 -14.81 0.43
N GLY A 9 -20.36 -14.99 -0.86
CA GLY A 9 -19.79 -14.00 -1.76
C GLY A 9 -20.87 -13.20 -2.50
N ARG A 10 -20.55 -11.96 -2.88
CA ARG A 10 -21.37 -11.08 -3.70
C ARG A 10 -20.50 -10.11 -4.51
N LEU A 11 -21.08 -9.55 -5.58
CA LEU A 11 -20.49 -8.44 -6.31
C LEU A 11 -20.87 -7.12 -5.64
N VAL A 12 -19.87 -6.24 -5.50
CA VAL A 12 -19.99 -4.87 -5.01
C VAL A 12 -19.19 -3.94 -5.92
N PHE A 13 -19.04 -2.67 -5.53
CA PHE A 13 -18.22 -1.70 -6.23
C PHE A 13 -17.15 -1.13 -5.31
N ASN A 14 -15.96 -0.88 -5.86
CA ASN A 14 -14.88 -0.18 -5.16
C ASN A 14 -14.98 1.35 -5.36
N SER A 15 -14.01 2.10 -4.82
CA SER A 15 -13.94 3.56 -4.86
C SER A 15 -13.86 4.17 -6.27
N ARG A 16 -13.55 3.36 -7.30
CA ARG A 16 -13.55 3.76 -8.71
C ARG A 16 -14.83 3.39 -9.45
N GLY A 17 -15.81 2.80 -8.77
CA GLY A 17 -17.04 2.30 -9.39
C GLY A 17 -16.83 1.01 -10.19
N ASN A 18 -15.68 0.33 -10.04
CA ASN A 18 -15.43 -0.95 -10.69
C ASN A 18 -16.01 -2.09 -9.85
N LYS A 19 -16.47 -3.16 -10.52
CA LYS A 19 -16.92 -4.37 -9.84
C LYS A 19 -15.80 -4.96 -8.98
N ALA A 20 -16.16 -5.34 -7.76
CA ALA A 20 -15.30 -6.02 -6.79
C ALA A 20 -16.06 -7.19 -6.16
N ILE A 21 -15.33 -8.07 -5.47
CA ILE A 21 -15.89 -9.24 -4.78
C ILE A 21 -15.80 -9.00 -3.27
N GLU A 22 -16.93 -9.15 -2.58
CA GLU A 22 -17.05 -9.13 -1.13
C GLU A 22 -17.47 -10.51 -0.62
N ILE A 23 -16.82 -10.99 0.43
CA ILE A 23 -17.10 -12.28 1.06
C ILE A 23 -17.46 -12.07 2.52
N ASP A 24 -18.55 -12.71 2.93
CA ASP A 24 -18.94 -12.92 4.32
C ASP A 24 -18.47 -14.31 4.77
N VAL A 25 -17.94 -14.38 5.99
CA VAL A 25 -17.61 -15.62 6.69
C VAL A 25 -18.32 -15.61 8.04
N ILE A 26 -19.16 -16.62 8.30
CA ILE A 26 -19.84 -16.79 9.58
C ILE A 26 -19.14 -17.88 10.38
N THR A 27 -18.65 -17.53 11.56
CA THR A 27 -18.06 -18.50 12.50
C THR A 27 -18.99 -18.79 13.66
N ASP A 28 -18.94 -20.04 14.14
CA ASP A 28 -19.75 -20.56 15.25
C ASP A 28 -21.26 -20.24 15.11
N SER A 29 -21.75 -20.21 13.87
CA SER A 29 -23.11 -19.83 13.47
C SER A 29 -23.59 -18.47 14.00
N LYS A 30 -22.66 -17.57 14.36
CA LYS A 30 -22.99 -16.33 15.08
C LYS A 30 -22.21 -15.11 14.61
N PHE A 31 -20.91 -15.22 14.44
CA PHE A 31 -20.05 -14.06 14.25
C PHE A 31 -19.80 -13.83 12.77
N LEU A 32 -20.14 -12.65 12.26
CA LEU A 32 -19.96 -12.28 10.86
C LEU A 32 -18.63 -11.54 10.69
N GLY A 33 -17.75 -12.08 9.86
CA GLY A 33 -16.62 -11.37 9.27
C GLY A 33 -16.89 -11.01 7.82
N ARG A 34 -16.41 -9.86 7.36
CA ARG A 34 -16.64 -9.37 5.99
C ARG A 34 -15.39 -8.69 5.44
N ALA A 35 -15.10 -8.94 4.17
CA ALA A 35 -14.06 -8.23 3.45
C ALA A 35 -14.37 -8.14 1.95
N CYS A 36 -14.03 -7.00 1.35
CA CYS A 36 -14.07 -6.71 -0.07
C CYS A 36 -12.64 -6.62 -0.62
N ALA A 37 -12.37 -7.29 -1.72
CA ALA A 37 -11.07 -7.23 -2.37
C ALA A 37 -10.83 -5.86 -3.03
N PRO A 38 -9.69 -5.19 -2.77
CA PRO A 38 -9.30 -3.98 -3.48
C PRO A 38 -8.71 -4.33 -4.85
N SER A 39 -8.54 -3.33 -5.71
CA SER A 39 -7.96 -3.48 -7.07
C SER A 39 -7.03 -2.31 -7.41
N GLY A 40 -5.95 -2.56 -8.16
CA GLY A 40 -5.06 -1.49 -8.64
C GLY A 40 -5.48 -0.86 -9.96
N ALA A 41 -4.81 0.25 -10.31
CA ALA A 41 -4.89 0.91 -11.62
C ALA A 41 -4.01 0.21 -12.65
N SER A 42 -2.77 -0.04 -12.23
CA SER A 42 -1.81 -0.89 -12.91
C SER A 42 -1.74 -2.21 -12.15
N VAL A 43 -1.67 -3.30 -12.91
CA VAL A 43 -1.55 -4.67 -12.42
C VAL A 43 -0.20 -5.14 -12.91
N GLY A 44 0.73 -5.40 -11.99
CA GLY A 44 2.06 -5.89 -12.36
C GLY A 44 1.97 -7.24 -13.06
N LYS A 45 2.84 -7.51 -14.03
CA LYS A 45 2.81 -8.78 -14.80
C LYS A 45 2.96 -10.03 -13.91
N ASN A 46 3.57 -9.84 -12.74
CA ASN A 46 3.92 -10.89 -11.79
C ASN A 46 2.99 -10.93 -10.57
N GLU A 47 1.93 -10.12 -10.51
CA GLU A 47 0.99 -10.11 -9.38
C GLU A 47 -0.13 -11.16 -9.53
N VAL A 48 -0.74 -11.55 -8.41
CA VAL A 48 -1.92 -12.42 -8.40
C VAL A 48 -3.08 -11.79 -9.18
N GLN A 49 -3.69 -12.56 -10.08
CA GLN A 49 -4.81 -12.08 -10.88
C GLN A 49 -6.09 -12.03 -10.03
N SER A 50 -6.75 -10.88 -10.02
CA SER A 50 -7.95 -10.67 -9.19
C SER A 50 -9.11 -11.59 -9.59
N PHE A 51 -9.34 -11.75 -10.89
CA PHE A 51 -10.50 -12.45 -11.42
C PHE A 51 -10.12 -13.57 -12.39
N VAL A 52 -10.82 -14.70 -12.30
CA VAL A 52 -10.75 -15.80 -13.25
C VAL A 52 -11.17 -15.29 -14.62
N GLU A 53 -10.27 -15.39 -15.60
CA GLU A 53 -10.49 -14.90 -16.97
C GLU A 53 -11.00 -13.45 -17.03
N ASN A 54 -10.56 -12.59 -16.09
CA ASN A 54 -11.00 -11.20 -15.97
C ASN A 54 -12.52 -11.01 -15.76
N SER A 55 -13.25 -12.04 -15.30
CA SER A 55 -14.69 -11.98 -15.02
C SER A 55 -15.00 -12.10 -13.52
N PRO A 56 -15.46 -11.01 -12.87
CA PRO A 56 -15.93 -11.06 -11.48
C PRO A 56 -17.07 -12.07 -11.27
N GLU A 57 -17.99 -12.19 -12.22
CA GLU A 57 -19.11 -13.13 -12.18
C GLU A 57 -18.61 -14.57 -12.15
N ARG A 58 -17.75 -14.94 -13.10
CA ARG A 58 -17.19 -16.29 -13.18
C ARG A 58 -16.34 -16.62 -11.95
N THR A 59 -15.59 -15.64 -11.45
CA THR A 59 -14.83 -15.79 -10.21
C THR A 59 -15.76 -16.13 -9.03
N LEU A 60 -16.90 -15.43 -8.93
CA LEU A 60 -17.89 -15.69 -7.89
C LEU A 60 -18.61 -17.04 -8.08
N GLU A 61 -18.89 -17.47 -9.31
CA GLU A 61 -19.42 -18.80 -9.63
C GLU A 61 -18.46 -19.93 -9.23
N ASN A 62 -17.17 -19.75 -9.52
CA ASN A 62 -16.11 -20.68 -9.10
C ASN A 62 -16.03 -20.78 -7.58
N PHE A 63 -16.09 -19.65 -6.87
CA PHE A 63 -16.18 -19.63 -5.41
C PHE A 63 -17.42 -20.37 -4.90
N ASN A 64 -18.61 -20.06 -5.45
CA ASN A 64 -19.87 -20.68 -5.06
C ASN A 64 -19.83 -22.21 -5.18
N SER A 65 -19.19 -22.72 -6.24
CA SER A 65 -19.04 -24.16 -6.48
C SER A 65 -18.11 -24.87 -5.49
N ASN A 66 -17.24 -24.14 -4.79
CA ASN A 66 -16.26 -24.68 -3.83
C ASN A 66 -16.57 -24.38 -2.36
N LYS A 67 -17.67 -23.67 -2.04
CA LYS A 67 -17.97 -23.17 -0.69
C LYS A 67 -17.92 -24.22 0.41
N SER A 68 -18.44 -25.42 0.14
CA SER A 68 -18.52 -26.50 1.13
C SER A 68 -17.15 -26.93 1.66
N LYS A 69 -16.07 -26.73 0.88
CA LYS A 69 -14.70 -27.05 1.29
C LYS A 69 -14.17 -26.14 2.41
N PHE A 70 -14.77 -24.97 2.60
CA PHE A 70 -14.35 -24.02 3.63
C PHE A 70 -15.04 -24.22 4.98
N ILE A 71 -16.10 -25.04 5.03
CA ILE A 71 -16.87 -25.29 6.25
C ILE A 71 -16.08 -26.21 7.18
N GLY A 72 -16.08 -25.90 8.48
CA GLY A 72 -15.35 -26.66 9.49
C GLY A 72 -13.90 -26.20 9.71
N ILE A 73 -13.39 -25.29 8.88
CA ILE A 73 -12.03 -24.74 9.02
C ILE A 73 -11.94 -23.85 10.27
N ASP A 74 -10.83 -23.95 11.01
CA ASP A 74 -10.50 -23.01 12.07
C ASP A 74 -10.08 -21.66 11.45
N SER A 75 -10.96 -20.67 11.61
CA SER A 75 -10.78 -19.31 11.12
C SER A 75 -9.68 -18.52 11.83
N THR A 76 -9.12 -19.03 12.93
CA THR A 76 -8.04 -18.34 13.67
C THR A 76 -6.66 -18.56 13.05
N ASN A 77 -6.52 -19.53 12.13
CA ASN A 77 -5.24 -19.90 11.54
C ASN A 77 -5.22 -19.62 10.03
N PRO A 78 -4.56 -18.53 9.59
CA PRO A 78 -4.40 -18.20 8.17
C PRO A 78 -3.86 -19.35 7.29
N ARG A 79 -2.99 -20.19 7.85
CA ARG A 79 -2.32 -21.27 7.12
C ARG A 79 -3.32 -22.35 6.68
N ILE A 80 -4.25 -22.75 7.55
CA ILE A 80 -5.19 -23.82 7.24
C ILE A 80 -6.10 -23.41 6.07
N LEU A 81 -6.60 -22.18 6.10
CA LEU A 81 -7.41 -21.66 5.00
C LEU A 81 -6.60 -21.54 3.70
N HIS A 82 -5.34 -21.10 3.79
CA HIS A 82 -4.43 -21.06 2.66
C HIS A 82 -4.22 -22.46 2.04
N GLU A 83 -4.00 -23.49 2.85
CA GLU A 83 -3.84 -24.87 2.38
C GLU A 83 -5.08 -25.35 1.61
N VAL A 84 -6.29 -25.09 2.13
CA VAL A 84 -7.53 -25.43 1.42
C VAL A 84 -7.70 -24.65 0.10
N LEU A 85 -7.32 -23.37 0.08
CA LEU A 85 -7.29 -22.59 -1.16
C LEU A 85 -6.32 -23.21 -2.19
N ARG A 86 -5.17 -23.70 -1.75
CA ARG A 86 -4.17 -24.37 -2.62
C ARG A 86 -4.59 -25.77 -3.07
N GLU A 87 -5.42 -26.47 -2.31
CA GLU A 87 -6.04 -27.72 -2.78
C GLU A 87 -7.00 -27.49 -3.95
N ILE A 88 -7.71 -26.36 -3.93
CA ILE A 88 -8.61 -25.94 -5.01
C ILE A 88 -7.82 -25.38 -6.20
N ASP A 89 -6.80 -24.57 -5.91
CA ASP A 89 -6.01 -23.84 -6.89
C ASP A 89 -4.51 -24.06 -6.69
N LYS A 90 -3.94 -24.95 -7.51
CA LYS A 90 -2.52 -25.28 -7.50
C LYS A 90 -1.67 -24.28 -8.30
N THR A 91 -2.26 -23.28 -8.93
CA THR A 91 -1.52 -22.25 -9.67
C THR A 91 -0.90 -21.26 -8.70
N GLU A 92 0.28 -20.72 -9.02
CA GLU A 92 0.93 -19.74 -8.14
C GLU A 92 0.11 -18.45 -7.98
N THR A 93 -0.66 -18.09 -9.01
CA THR A 93 -1.36 -16.81 -9.17
C THR A 93 -2.85 -16.83 -8.79
N TYR A 94 -3.35 -17.91 -8.19
CA TYR A 94 -4.78 -18.09 -7.88
C TYR A 94 -5.71 -17.92 -9.09
N SER A 95 -5.26 -18.36 -10.28
CA SER A 95 -6.00 -18.14 -11.53
C SER A 95 -7.25 -19.03 -11.71
N ILE A 96 -7.43 -20.07 -10.89
CA ILE A 96 -8.59 -20.96 -10.88
C ILE A 96 -9.66 -20.46 -9.91
N ILE A 97 -9.29 -20.12 -8.67
CA ILE A 97 -10.24 -19.63 -7.65
C ILE A 97 -10.48 -18.12 -7.74
N GLY A 98 -9.51 -17.38 -8.26
CA GLY A 98 -9.47 -15.92 -8.33
C GLY A 98 -8.83 -15.29 -7.10
N GLY A 99 -7.85 -14.41 -7.31
CA GLY A 99 -7.14 -13.70 -6.25
C GLY A 99 -8.04 -12.84 -5.36
N ALA A 100 -9.09 -12.24 -5.92
CA ALA A 100 -10.06 -11.45 -5.15
C ALA A 100 -10.82 -12.32 -4.12
N VAL A 101 -11.15 -13.56 -4.48
CA VAL A 101 -11.78 -14.53 -3.58
C VAL A 101 -10.78 -14.99 -2.52
N ALA A 102 -9.57 -15.36 -2.93
CA ALA A 102 -8.50 -15.77 -2.00
C ALA A 102 -8.25 -14.68 -0.93
N TYR A 103 -8.16 -13.42 -1.37
CA TYR A 103 -8.00 -12.26 -0.50
C TYR A 103 -9.18 -12.12 0.46
N ALA A 104 -10.39 -11.92 -0.09
CA ALA A 104 -11.55 -11.55 0.68
C ALA A 104 -11.93 -12.64 1.69
N LEU A 105 -11.84 -13.92 1.28
CA LEU A 105 -12.11 -15.05 2.16
C LEU A 105 -11.10 -15.10 3.31
N SER A 106 -9.81 -14.85 3.03
CA SER A 106 -8.76 -14.88 4.05
C SER A 106 -8.92 -13.78 5.09
N ILE A 107 -9.24 -12.55 4.67
CA ILE A 107 -9.46 -11.42 5.58
C ILE A 107 -10.77 -11.59 6.35
N ALA A 108 -11.87 -11.95 5.68
CA ALA A 108 -13.17 -12.13 6.32
C ALA A 108 -13.14 -13.26 7.37
N SER A 109 -12.34 -14.29 7.16
CA SER A 109 -12.17 -15.38 8.14
C SER A 109 -11.54 -14.89 9.44
N ILE A 110 -10.43 -14.14 9.35
CA ILE A 110 -9.78 -13.54 10.54
C ILE A 110 -10.69 -12.50 11.19
N ASP A 111 -11.39 -11.67 10.40
CA ASP A 111 -12.33 -10.68 10.91
C ASP A 111 -13.46 -11.35 11.71
N SER A 112 -14.00 -12.47 11.21
CA SER A 112 -15.00 -13.27 11.92
C SER A 112 -14.44 -13.84 13.22
N ALA A 113 -13.24 -14.42 13.17
CA ALA A 113 -12.53 -14.96 14.33
C ALA A 113 -12.26 -13.89 15.40
N SER A 114 -11.93 -12.66 14.99
CA SER A 114 -11.67 -11.53 15.89
C SER A 114 -12.88 -11.20 16.77
N LYS A 115 -14.07 -11.28 16.18
CA LYS A 115 -15.35 -11.06 16.86
C LYS A 115 -15.69 -12.23 17.77
N ALA A 116 -15.48 -13.46 17.31
CA ALA A 116 -15.74 -14.67 18.08
C ALA A 116 -14.88 -14.75 19.35
N LEU A 117 -13.59 -14.41 19.24
CA LEU A 117 -12.62 -14.45 20.33
C LEU A 117 -12.53 -13.14 21.13
N GLN A 118 -13.25 -12.09 20.74
CA GLN A 118 -13.10 -10.74 21.30
C GLN A 118 -11.63 -10.29 21.35
N THR A 119 -10.88 -10.64 20.31
CA THR A 119 -9.44 -10.39 20.20
C THR A 119 -9.21 -9.59 18.93
N PRO A 120 -8.47 -8.46 18.97
CA PRO A 120 -8.25 -7.64 17.79
C PRO A 120 -7.61 -8.43 16.63
N PHE A 121 -8.00 -8.10 15.40
CA PHE A 121 -7.52 -8.77 14.18
C PHE A 121 -5.99 -8.88 14.14
N PHE A 122 -5.27 -7.77 14.40
CA PHE A 122 -3.79 -7.76 14.37
C PHE A 122 -3.17 -8.76 15.37
N LYS A 123 -3.81 -8.98 16.51
CA LYS A 123 -3.34 -9.89 17.55
C LYS A 123 -3.63 -11.35 17.21
N ILE A 124 -4.69 -11.63 16.45
CA ILE A 124 -4.94 -12.99 15.95
C ILE A 124 -3.86 -13.40 14.96
N ILE A 125 -3.56 -12.55 13.98
CA ILE A 125 -2.60 -12.92 12.92
C ILE A 125 -1.14 -12.88 13.38
N GLN A 126 -0.84 -12.13 14.45
CA GLN A 126 0.49 -12.09 15.04
C GLN A 126 0.42 -11.96 16.57
N PRO A 127 0.26 -13.05 17.34
CA PRO A 127 -0.08 -12.98 18.77
C PRO A 127 1.07 -12.55 19.70
N ASN A 128 2.32 -12.72 19.28
CA ASN A 128 3.51 -12.52 20.11
C ASN A 128 4.43 -11.43 19.53
N SER A 129 3.88 -10.25 19.21
CA SER A 129 4.67 -9.12 18.69
C SER A 129 4.60 -7.91 19.62
N LEU A 130 5.65 -7.09 19.59
CA LEU A 130 5.63 -5.75 20.16
C LEU A 130 4.98 -4.82 19.14
N TYR A 131 3.68 -4.59 19.27
CA TYR A 131 2.96 -3.76 18.32
C TYR A 131 3.34 -2.29 18.43
N LYS A 132 3.52 -1.64 17.29
CA LYS A 132 3.70 -0.18 17.16
C LYS A 132 2.86 0.33 15.99
N PHE A 133 2.46 1.59 16.06
CA PHE A 133 1.80 2.25 14.95
C PHE A 133 2.79 2.55 13.83
N PRO A 134 2.46 2.22 12.56
CA PRO A 134 3.19 2.76 11.42
C PRO A 134 2.95 4.26 11.29
N PHE A 135 3.91 4.99 10.72
CA PHE A 135 3.65 6.39 10.35
C PHE A 135 2.72 6.44 9.11
N PRO A 136 1.65 7.24 9.13
CA PRO A 136 0.81 7.43 7.95
C PRO A 136 1.60 8.20 6.88
N LEU A 137 1.71 7.62 5.69
CA LEU A 137 2.35 8.24 4.54
C LEU A 137 1.26 8.88 3.66
N GLY A 138 1.09 10.19 3.82
CA GLY A 138 -0.04 10.92 3.23
C GLY A 138 0.28 11.44 1.83
N ASN A 139 -0.48 11.02 0.82
CA ASN A 139 -0.39 11.53 -0.55
C ASN A 139 -0.99 12.95 -0.62
N VAL A 140 -0.14 13.98 -0.73
CA VAL A 140 -0.61 15.38 -0.73
C VAL A 140 -0.78 15.97 -2.12
N LEU A 141 -0.08 15.43 -3.11
CA LEU A 141 -0.12 15.89 -4.49
C LEU A 141 0.16 14.71 -5.44
N GLY A 142 -0.69 14.56 -6.47
CA GLY A 142 -0.57 13.52 -7.47
C GLY A 142 -0.12 14.04 -8.84
N GLY A 143 0.61 13.20 -9.56
CA GLY A 143 1.03 13.35 -10.94
C GLY A 143 0.94 12.02 -11.68
N GLY A 144 1.74 11.83 -12.73
CA GLY A 144 1.85 10.57 -13.46
C GLY A 144 0.49 9.97 -13.85
N ALA A 145 0.32 8.66 -13.65
CA ALA A 145 -0.94 7.95 -13.94
C ALA A 145 -2.09 8.30 -12.96
N HIS A 146 -1.80 8.97 -11.85
CA HIS A 146 -2.77 9.30 -10.80
C HIS A 146 -3.43 10.67 -11.01
N ALA A 147 -2.96 11.44 -11.99
CA ALA A 147 -3.51 12.76 -12.29
C ALA A 147 -3.48 13.07 -13.80
N GLY A 148 -4.35 14.00 -14.20
CA GLY A 148 -4.57 14.36 -15.61
C GLY A 148 -3.40 15.10 -16.27
N PRO A 149 -3.53 15.43 -17.57
CA PRO A 149 -2.55 16.21 -18.30
C PRO A 149 -2.21 17.53 -17.60
N GLY A 150 -0.94 17.95 -17.68
CA GLY A 150 -0.43 19.17 -17.05
C GLY A 150 0.02 19.02 -15.60
N THR A 151 -0.29 17.90 -14.94
CA THR A 151 0.23 17.59 -13.61
C THR A 151 1.68 17.06 -13.69
N PRO A 152 2.44 16.95 -12.58
CA PRO A 152 3.83 16.47 -12.60
C PRO A 152 3.98 15.09 -13.27
N ASP A 153 5.13 14.79 -13.87
CA ASP A 153 5.41 13.45 -14.42
C ASP A 153 5.56 12.41 -13.28
N ILE A 154 6.13 12.81 -12.13
CA ILE A 154 6.26 11.97 -10.93
C ILE A 154 4.87 11.63 -10.37
N GLN A 155 4.66 10.39 -9.93
CA GLN A 155 3.33 9.88 -9.60
C GLN A 155 2.76 10.44 -8.30
N GLU A 156 3.53 10.47 -7.21
CA GLU A 156 3.04 10.98 -5.92
C GLU A 156 4.09 11.73 -5.12
N PHE A 157 3.61 12.78 -4.47
CA PHE A 157 4.35 13.56 -3.48
C PHE A 157 3.69 13.34 -2.12
N LEU A 158 4.46 12.73 -1.23
CA LEU A 158 3.99 12.18 0.03
C LEU A 158 4.62 12.95 1.20
N VAL A 159 3.94 12.93 2.35
CA VAL A 159 4.46 13.47 3.60
C VAL A 159 4.36 12.45 4.73
N CYS A 160 5.40 12.41 5.56
CA CYS A 160 5.54 11.51 6.70
C CYS A 160 5.78 12.31 7.99
N PRO A 161 4.87 12.26 8.97
CA PRO A 161 4.88 13.12 10.16
C PRO A 161 5.79 12.54 11.26
N LYS A 162 7.09 12.41 10.98
CA LYS A 162 8.07 11.71 11.84
C LYS A 162 8.29 12.34 13.23
N GLY A 163 7.89 13.60 13.43
CA GLY A 163 7.94 14.29 14.73
C GLY A 163 6.68 14.11 15.59
N ALA A 164 5.67 13.37 15.11
CA ALA A 164 4.47 13.11 15.87
C ALA A 164 4.74 12.25 17.12
N LYS A 165 4.04 12.55 18.22
CA LYS A 165 4.15 11.83 19.50
C LYS A 165 3.20 10.64 19.60
N ASN A 166 2.13 10.66 18.82
CA ASN A 166 1.12 9.60 18.77
C ASN A 166 0.42 9.60 17.41
N ILE A 167 -0.38 8.56 17.16
CA ILE A 167 -1.03 8.36 15.86
C ILE A 167 -2.05 9.45 15.53
N PHE A 168 -2.76 10.01 16.52
CA PHE A 168 -3.69 11.12 16.30
C PHE A 168 -2.96 12.36 15.75
N GLN A 169 -1.87 12.75 16.42
CA GLN A 169 -1.05 13.87 15.97
C GLN A 169 -0.45 13.62 14.59
N ALA A 170 -0.01 12.38 14.30
CA ALA A 170 0.53 12.03 12.99
C ALA A 170 -0.49 12.27 11.87
N LEU A 171 -1.74 11.81 12.06
CA LEU A 171 -2.83 12.05 11.11
C LEU A 171 -3.13 13.54 10.95
N GLU A 172 -3.24 14.27 12.06
CA GLU A 172 -3.49 15.71 12.06
C GLU A 172 -2.43 16.49 11.27
N MET A 173 -1.15 16.17 11.48
CA MET A 173 -0.04 16.80 10.74
C MET A 173 -0.16 16.59 9.23
N ASN A 174 -0.50 15.37 8.78
CA ASN A 174 -0.73 15.11 7.36
C ASN A 174 -1.89 15.94 6.80
N PHE A 175 -3.01 16.04 7.54
CA PHE A 175 -4.18 16.82 7.10
C PHE A 175 -3.90 18.33 7.05
N ILE A 176 -3.13 18.86 8.01
CA ILE A 176 -2.71 20.26 8.00
C ILE A 176 -1.87 20.54 6.75
N VAL A 177 -0.87 19.71 6.45
CA VAL A 177 -0.01 19.90 5.28
C VAL A 177 -0.81 19.77 3.99
N HIS A 178 -1.70 18.78 3.86
CA HIS A 178 -2.61 18.64 2.71
C HIS A 178 -3.44 19.89 2.43
N LYS A 179 -4.02 20.48 3.49
CA LYS A 179 -4.80 21.72 3.39
C LYS A 179 -3.92 22.92 3.02
N GLN A 180 -2.67 22.95 3.46
CA GLN A 180 -1.74 24.02 3.09
C GLN A 180 -1.25 23.89 1.65
N VAL A 181 -1.06 22.67 1.13
CA VAL A 181 -0.79 22.45 -0.31
C VAL A 181 -1.90 23.07 -1.15
N MET A 182 -3.17 22.81 -0.83
CA MET A 182 -4.32 23.42 -1.52
C MET A 182 -4.23 24.95 -1.56
N ARG A 183 -3.97 25.60 -0.40
CA ARG A 183 -3.88 27.06 -0.29
C ARG A 183 -2.74 27.65 -1.10
N ILE A 184 -1.61 26.96 -1.18
CA ILE A 184 -0.49 27.41 -2.01
C ILE A 184 -0.85 27.28 -3.49
N LEU A 185 -1.51 26.19 -3.89
CA LEU A 185 -1.98 26.00 -5.27
C LEU A 185 -2.99 27.07 -5.69
N GLU A 186 -3.94 27.44 -4.83
CA GLU A 186 -4.89 28.55 -5.07
C GLU A 186 -4.16 29.87 -5.39
N ASN A 187 -3.01 30.12 -4.75
CA ASN A 187 -2.22 31.34 -4.96
C ASN A 187 -1.37 31.28 -6.24
N ILE A 188 -1.01 30.08 -6.70
CA ILE A 188 -0.21 29.88 -7.92
C ILE A 188 -1.11 29.87 -9.17
N ASP A 189 -2.30 29.27 -9.06
CA ASP A 189 -3.27 29.15 -10.15
C ASP A 189 -4.68 29.53 -9.66
N ASN A 190 -5.13 30.73 -10.05
CA ASN A 190 -6.47 31.23 -9.71
C ASN A 190 -7.61 30.47 -10.42
N LYS A 191 -7.29 29.54 -11.33
CA LYS A 191 -8.24 28.62 -11.97
C LYS A 191 -8.16 27.20 -11.41
N PHE A 192 -7.38 26.98 -10.35
CA PHE A 192 -7.28 25.66 -9.72
C PHE A 192 -8.67 25.15 -9.31
N THR A 193 -9.05 24.00 -9.86
CA THR A 193 -10.42 23.46 -9.76
C THR A 193 -10.65 22.63 -8.50
N TYR A 194 -9.65 22.52 -7.62
CA TYR A 194 -9.67 21.61 -6.46
C TYR A 194 -9.80 20.13 -6.86
N GLY A 195 -9.35 19.78 -8.06
CA GLY A 195 -9.28 18.40 -8.52
C GLY A 195 -8.37 17.56 -7.63
N ARG A 196 -8.82 16.34 -7.32
CA ARG A 196 -8.06 15.34 -6.56
C ARG A 196 -8.04 14.02 -7.32
N GLY A 197 -6.94 13.28 -7.20
CA GLY A 197 -6.85 11.90 -7.68
C GLY A 197 -7.58 10.91 -6.77
N ASP A 198 -7.53 9.62 -7.12
CA ASP A 198 -8.23 8.55 -6.41
C ASP A 198 -7.84 8.42 -4.92
N GLU A 199 -6.67 8.94 -4.55
CA GLU A 199 -6.09 8.82 -3.21
C GLU A 199 -6.25 10.10 -2.37
N GLY A 200 -6.88 11.13 -2.95
CA GLY A 200 -7.15 12.40 -2.30
C GLY A 200 -6.06 13.46 -2.43
N GLY A 201 -4.92 13.13 -3.04
CA GLY A 201 -3.87 14.09 -3.38
C GLY A 201 -4.36 15.12 -4.41
N TRP A 202 -3.93 16.36 -4.29
CA TRP A 202 -4.29 17.43 -5.24
C TRP A 202 -3.66 17.18 -6.61
N ALA A 203 -4.38 17.52 -7.68
CA ALA A 203 -3.93 17.34 -9.07
C ALA A 203 -3.78 18.69 -9.80
N PRO A 204 -2.74 19.49 -9.49
CA PRO A 204 -2.52 20.82 -10.08
C PRO A 204 -1.77 20.78 -11.42
N ASN A 205 -1.96 21.82 -12.24
CA ASN A 205 -1.22 22.02 -13.50
C ASN A 205 0.15 22.66 -13.25
N ILE A 206 1.12 21.89 -12.78
CA ILE A 206 2.49 22.32 -12.47
C ILE A 206 3.50 21.21 -12.82
N ASN A 207 4.78 21.56 -12.96
CA ASN A 207 5.85 20.60 -13.20
C ASN A 207 6.40 19.95 -11.91
N ASN A 208 7.36 19.02 -12.06
CA ASN A 208 7.96 18.29 -10.95
C ASN A 208 8.63 19.21 -9.93
N GLU A 209 9.45 20.18 -10.38
CA GLU A 209 10.20 21.07 -9.48
C GLU A 209 9.26 21.96 -8.68
N GLN A 210 8.22 22.52 -9.33
CA GLN A 210 7.18 23.30 -8.67
C GLN A 210 6.43 22.47 -7.63
N ALA A 211 6.14 21.20 -7.90
CA ALA A 211 5.47 20.32 -6.94
C ALA A 211 6.29 20.11 -5.67
N PHE A 212 7.61 19.90 -5.79
CA PHE A 212 8.50 19.85 -4.63
C PHE A 212 8.47 21.15 -3.82
N GLU A 213 8.60 22.30 -4.50
CA GLU A 213 8.55 23.62 -3.83
C GLU A 213 7.22 23.84 -3.11
N VAL A 214 6.09 23.46 -3.71
CA VAL A 214 4.76 23.58 -3.12
C VAL A 214 4.67 22.77 -1.83
N VAL A 215 5.13 21.52 -1.83
CA VAL A 215 5.06 20.65 -0.65
C VAL A 215 6.01 21.15 0.45
N GLU A 216 7.23 21.57 0.11
CA GLU A 216 8.18 22.12 1.10
C GLU A 216 7.66 23.43 1.72
N LYS A 217 7.09 24.32 0.90
CA LYS A 217 6.41 25.55 1.38
C LYS A 217 5.20 25.20 2.24
N ALA A 218 4.42 24.16 1.90
CA ALA A 218 3.28 23.73 2.69
C ALA A 218 3.68 23.22 4.07
N ILE A 219 4.76 22.44 4.17
CA ILE A 219 5.34 21.97 5.44
C ILE A 219 5.75 23.19 6.28
N THR A 220 6.50 24.12 5.70
CA THR A 220 6.97 25.32 6.41
C THR A 220 5.81 26.22 6.87
N ASN A 221 4.84 26.49 5.99
CA ASN A 221 3.66 27.31 6.30
C ASN A 221 2.72 26.65 7.31
N SER A 222 2.84 25.32 7.51
CA SER A 222 2.14 24.59 8.57
C SER A 222 2.80 24.76 9.95
N GLY A 223 3.96 25.42 10.02
CA GLY A 223 4.74 25.55 11.25
C GLY A 223 5.63 24.33 11.55
N PHE A 224 5.85 23.47 10.56
CA PHE A 224 6.66 22.25 10.71
C PHE A 224 8.03 22.43 10.07
N THR A 225 9.04 21.76 10.64
CA THR A 225 10.36 21.62 10.04
C THR A 225 10.51 20.27 9.33
N LYS A 226 11.60 20.08 8.57
CA LYS A 226 11.96 18.76 8.00
C LYS A 226 12.18 17.67 9.06
N LYS A 227 12.33 18.03 10.35
CA LYS A 227 12.39 17.07 11.46
C LYS A 227 11.01 16.62 11.92
N ASP A 228 10.00 17.46 11.73
CA ASP A 228 8.62 17.18 12.15
C ASP A 228 7.86 16.44 11.05
N VAL A 229 8.00 16.90 9.80
CA VAL A 229 7.40 16.30 8.61
C VAL A 229 8.46 16.15 7.53
N ALA A 230 8.68 14.93 7.07
CA ALA A 230 9.58 14.63 5.96
C ALA A 230 8.79 14.34 4.68
N MET A 231 9.41 14.61 3.53
CA MET A 231 8.84 14.28 2.23
C MET A 231 9.18 12.85 1.81
N GLY A 232 8.28 12.24 1.05
CA GLY A 232 8.48 10.98 0.35
C GLY A 232 7.99 11.09 -1.09
N ILE A 233 8.52 10.26 -1.98
CA ILE A 233 8.16 10.29 -3.40
C ILE A 233 7.88 8.87 -3.88
N ASP A 234 6.80 8.72 -4.64
CA ASP A 234 6.57 7.57 -5.52
C ASP A 234 6.84 8.02 -6.95
N PHE A 235 7.94 7.52 -7.51
CA PHE A 235 8.35 7.87 -8.87
C PHE A 235 7.58 7.04 -9.91
N ALA A 236 7.15 5.82 -9.56
CA ALA A 236 6.58 4.84 -10.47
C ALA A 236 7.33 4.76 -11.82
N SER A 237 8.67 4.68 -11.76
CA SER A 237 9.54 4.92 -12.92
C SER A 237 9.34 3.92 -14.06
N SER A 238 8.77 2.75 -13.78
CA SER A 238 8.34 1.78 -14.80
C SER A 238 7.34 2.38 -15.80
N SER A 239 6.47 3.30 -15.35
CA SER A 239 5.53 4.02 -16.23
C SER A 239 6.20 5.05 -17.14
N LEU A 240 7.40 5.50 -16.77
CA LEU A 240 8.22 6.44 -17.52
C LEU A 240 9.20 5.71 -18.46
N TRP A 241 9.48 4.43 -18.22
CA TRP A 241 10.43 3.64 -19.00
C TRP A 241 9.91 3.29 -20.39
N ASN A 242 10.72 3.55 -21.41
CA ASN A 242 10.42 3.16 -22.78
C ASN A 242 11.33 2.02 -23.24
N GLU A 243 10.74 0.84 -23.44
CA GLU A 243 11.48 -0.36 -23.82
C GLU A 243 12.21 -0.26 -25.17
N LYS A 244 11.75 0.59 -26.10
CA LYS A 244 12.39 0.71 -27.42
C LYS A 244 13.60 1.63 -27.40
N THR A 245 13.50 2.74 -26.69
CA THR A 245 14.59 3.73 -26.59
C THR A 245 15.55 3.42 -25.44
N GLN A 246 15.12 2.60 -24.47
CA GLN A 246 15.85 2.33 -23.21
C GLN A 246 16.12 3.65 -22.44
N LEU A 247 15.13 4.55 -22.43
CA LEU A 247 15.18 5.84 -21.75
C LEU A 247 13.93 6.02 -20.87
N TYR A 248 14.07 6.80 -19.80
CA TYR A 248 12.95 7.31 -19.00
C TYR A 248 12.40 8.59 -19.65
N HIS A 249 11.14 8.57 -20.07
CA HIS A 249 10.48 9.65 -20.79
C HIS A 249 9.57 10.45 -19.83
N TYR A 250 10.05 11.60 -19.37
CA TYR A 250 9.27 12.59 -18.62
C TYR A 250 8.54 13.48 -19.62
N SER A 251 7.50 12.90 -20.22
CA SER A 251 6.81 13.47 -21.39
C SER A 251 6.16 14.83 -21.15
N ARG A 252 5.73 15.14 -19.92
CA ARG A 252 5.05 16.41 -19.61
C ARG A 252 6.06 17.55 -19.50
N GLN A 253 7.28 17.26 -19.06
CA GLN A 253 8.40 18.19 -19.09
C GLN A 253 9.21 18.15 -20.41
N GLY A 254 9.01 17.13 -21.26
CA GLY A 254 9.78 16.94 -22.49
C GLY A 254 11.22 16.52 -22.26
N ILE A 255 11.50 15.84 -21.14
CA ILE A 255 12.86 15.41 -20.75
C ILE A 255 12.98 13.89 -20.92
N ASN A 256 14.07 13.44 -21.54
CA ASN A 256 14.45 12.03 -21.55
C ASN A 256 15.71 11.85 -20.70
N ARG A 257 15.75 10.75 -19.94
CA ARG A 257 16.91 10.39 -19.11
C ARG A 257 17.40 8.98 -19.44
N THR A 258 18.70 8.79 -19.55
CA THR A 258 19.29 7.44 -19.46
C THR A 258 19.13 6.88 -18.05
N THR A 259 19.45 5.61 -17.85
CA THR A 259 19.46 5.01 -16.51
C THR A 259 20.42 5.72 -15.56
N GLU A 260 21.61 6.11 -16.04
CA GLU A 260 22.59 6.85 -15.23
C GLU A 260 22.05 8.24 -14.83
N GLU A 261 21.45 8.96 -15.78
CA GLU A 261 20.84 10.28 -15.54
C GLU A 261 19.63 10.17 -14.59
N GLN A 262 18.83 9.10 -14.70
CA GLN A 262 17.72 8.82 -13.78
C GLN A 262 18.24 8.55 -12.36
N ILE A 263 19.29 7.74 -12.22
CA ILE A 263 19.92 7.49 -10.92
C ILE A 263 20.45 8.80 -10.32
N GLU A 264 21.13 9.64 -11.12
CA GLU A 264 21.64 10.93 -10.65
C GLU A 264 20.51 11.86 -10.21
N PHE A 265 19.45 11.97 -11.02
CA PHE A 265 18.26 12.75 -10.71
C PHE A 265 17.56 12.29 -9.42
N VAL A 266 17.39 10.99 -9.22
CA VAL A 266 16.79 10.46 -7.99
C VAL A 266 17.68 10.77 -6.78
N ASN A 267 18.99 10.56 -6.90
CA ASN A 267 19.93 10.83 -5.82
C ASN A 267 19.98 12.32 -5.44
N SER A 268 19.91 13.23 -6.41
CA SER A 268 19.85 14.66 -6.13
C SER A 268 18.57 15.02 -5.41
N LEU A 269 17.41 14.52 -5.84
CA LEU A 269 16.13 14.76 -5.16
C LEU A 269 16.12 14.23 -3.72
N ILE A 270 16.63 13.02 -3.48
CA ILE A 270 16.72 12.46 -2.13
C ILE A 270 17.56 13.37 -1.21
N LYS A 271 18.69 13.86 -1.73
CA LYS A 271 19.61 14.72 -0.98
C LYS A 271 19.03 16.12 -0.76
N ASP A 272 18.53 16.77 -1.81
CA ASP A 272 18.14 18.18 -1.79
C ASP A 272 16.88 18.40 -0.93
N TYR A 273 15.96 17.43 -0.95
CA TYR A 273 14.73 17.48 -0.17
C TYR A 273 14.77 16.70 1.16
N ASP A 274 15.89 16.04 1.49
CA ASP A 274 16.04 15.16 2.66
C ASP A 274 14.90 14.12 2.73
N LEU A 275 14.70 13.41 1.62
CA LEU A 275 13.59 12.46 1.49
C LEU A 275 13.76 11.30 2.47
N ILE A 276 12.68 10.96 3.17
CA ILE A 276 12.63 9.77 4.04
C ILE A 276 12.21 8.52 3.27
N TYR A 277 11.60 8.68 2.11
CA TYR A 277 10.97 7.62 1.33
C TYR A 277 11.11 7.87 -0.18
N ALA A 278 11.53 6.86 -0.93
CA ALA A 278 11.62 6.88 -2.39
C ALA A 278 11.18 5.52 -2.95
N GLU A 279 10.01 5.48 -3.58
CA GLU A 279 9.40 4.28 -4.17
C GLU A 279 9.63 4.23 -5.68
N ASP A 280 10.01 3.04 -6.16
CA ASP A 280 10.27 2.71 -7.57
C ASP A 280 11.02 3.80 -8.37
N PRO A 281 12.22 4.21 -7.93
CA PRO A 281 13.04 5.23 -8.59
C PRO A 281 13.63 4.78 -9.94
N VAL A 282 13.57 3.49 -10.27
CA VAL A 282 14.05 2.89 -11.52
C VAL A 282 13.04 1.84 -12.00
N HIS A 283 13.22 1.34 -13.23
CA HIS A 283 12.38 0.31 -13.84
C HIS A 283 12.29 -0.98 -12.99
N GLU A 284 11.11 -1.63 -13.00
CA GLU A 284 10.75 -2.78 -12.15
C GLU A 284 11.72 -3.99 -12.21
N GLU A 285 12.40 -4.20 -13.34
CA GLU A 285 13.35 -5.30 -13.50
C GLU A 285 14.83 -4.86 -13.34
N ASP A 286 15.10 -3.57 -13.09
CA ASP A 286 16.47 -3.05 -12.93
C ASP A 286 16.93 -3.04 -11.46
N PHE A 287 17.05 -4.24 -10.90
CA PHE A 287 17.51 -4.43 -9.53
C PHE A 287 18.93 -3.91 -9.26
N GLN A 288 19.78 -3.83 -10.29
CA GLN A 288 21.17 -3.36 -10.14
C GLN A 288 21.21 -1.84 -9.96
N SER A 289 20.50 -1.09 -10.80
CA SER A 289 20.37 0.36 -10.63
C SER A 289 19.70 0.73 -9.31
N MET A 290 18.70 -0.04 -8.90
CA MET A 290 18.05 0.12 -7.59
C MET A 290 19.05 -0.06 -6.43
N SER A 291 19.95 -1.04 -6.53
CA SER A 291 21.05 -1.24 -5.55
C SER A 291 22.00 -0.06 -5.49
N ILE A 292 22.33 0.56 -6.63
CA ILE A 292 23.15 1.77 -6.68
C ILE A 292 22.46 2.91 -5.92
N VAL A 293 21.17 3.15 -6.15
CA VAL A 293 20.37 4.15 -5.42
C VAL A 293 20.34 3.83 -3.92
N ASN A 294 20.01 2.59 -3.55
CA ASN A 294 19.94 2.17 -2.14
C ASN A 294 21.30 2.22 -1.41
N SER A 295 22.41 2.00 -2.12
CA SER A 295 23.76 2.08 -1.53
C SER A 295 24.13 3.51 -1.11
N LYS A 296 23.67 4.52 -1.85
CA LYS A 296 23.98 5.93 -1.62
C LYS A 296 23.06 6.60 -0.59
N ASN A 297 21.85 6.06 -0.37
CA ASN A 297 20.80 6.73 0.41
C ASN A 297 20.42 5.99 1.71
N LYS A 298 21.37 5.82 2.63
CA LYS A 298 21.18 5.05 3.88
C LYS A 298 20.23 5.66 4.91
N LYS A 299 19.65 6.83 4.65
CA LYS A 299 18.66 7.49 5.52
C LYS A 299 17.27 7.58 4.88
N CYS A 300 17.13 7.09 3.65
CA CYS A 300 15.87 7.06 2.91
C CYS A 300 15.47 5.60 2.70
N PHE A 301 14.19 5.28 2.90
CA PHE A 301 13.64 3.99 2.52
C PHE A 301 13.52 3.94 0.99
N VAL A 302 14.55 3.41 0.34
CA VAL A 302 14.52 3.09 -1.09
C VAL A 302 13.69 1.81 -1.26
N THR A 303 12.48 1.99 -1.76
CA THR A 303 11.38 1.04 -1.62
C THR A 303 10.99 0.44 -2.96
N GLY A 304 10.89 -0.89 -3.02
CA GLY A 304 10.36 -1.58 -4.20
C GLY A 304 8.87 -1.90 -4.06
N ASP A 305 8.07 -1.49 -5.04
CA ASP A 305 6.66 -1.85 -5.22
C ASP A 305 6.49 -2.77 -6.43
N ASP A 306 6.54 -2.24 -7.65
CA ASP A 306 6.48 -3.01 -8.91
C ASP A 306 7.65 -4.00 -9.00
N MET A 307 8.81 -3.63 -8.45
CA MET A 307 9.97 -4.51 -8.38
C MET A 307 9.73 -5.75 -7.52
N LEU A 308 8.88 -5.69 -6.49
CA LEU A 308 8.71 -6.80 -5.54
C LEU A 308 7.36 -7.50 -5.64
N VAL A 309 6.30 -6.80 -6.09
CA VAL A 309 4.91 -7.29 -6.24
C VAL A 309 4.41 -8.14 -5.06
N THR A 310 4.82 -7.77 -3.84
CA THR A 310 4.53 -8.56 -2.61
C THR A 310 4.90 -10.06 -2.75
N ASN A 311 5.98 -10.39 -3.45
CA ASN A 311 6.44 -11.75 -3.71
C ASN A 311 7.75 -12.09 -2.97
N LYS A 312 7.70 -13.07 -2.07
CA LYS A 312 8.85 -13.47 -1.23
C LYS A 312 10.08 -13.91 -2.03
N ASN A 313 9.91 -14.51 -3.21
CA ASN A 313 11.05 -14.92 -4.03
C ASN A 313 11.78 -13.71 -4.63
N ARG A 314 11.05 -12.64 -4.95
CA ARG A 314 11.64 -11.38 -5.44
C ARG A 314 12.35 -10.62 -4.32
N VAL A 315 11.85 -10.71 -3.08
CA VAL A 315 12.57 -10.21 -1.88
C VAL A 315 13.93 -10.89 -1.74
N LYS A 316 14.00 -12.22 -1.87
CA LYS A 316 15.28 -12.96 -1.83
C LYS A 316 16.28 -12.50 -2.89
N ILE A 317 15.78 -12.21 -4.10
CA ILE A 317 16.61 -11.66 -5.18
C ILE A 317 17.11 -10.28 -4.78
N ALA A 318 16.22 -9.36 -4.40
CA ALA A 318 16.54 -8.00 -4.00
C ALA A 318 17.54 -7.95 -2.84
N SER A 319 17.34 -8.78 -1.82
CA SER A 319 18.21 -8.92 -0.65
C SER A 319 19.63 -9.34 -1.03
N LYS A 320 19.77 -10.36 -1.88
CA LYS A 320 21.07 -10.88 -2.33
C LYS A 320 21.96 -9.81 -2.97
N ILE A 321 21.36 -8.87 -3.69
CA ILE A 321 22.06 -7.77 -4.38
C ILE A 321 21.86 -6.41 -3.70
N LYS A 322 21.21 -6.39 -2.54
CA LYS A 322 20.93 -5.20 -1.72
C LYS A 322 20.19 -4.09 -2.47
N SER A 323 19.22 -4.46 -3.31
CA SER A 323 18.49 -3.52 -4.16
C SER A 323 17.71 -2.48 -3.37
N CYS A 324 17.02 -2.87 -2.30
CA CYS A 324 16.11 -1.98 -1.57
C CYS A 324 16.34 -2.07 -0.06
N SER A 325 15.81 -1.07 0.66
CA SER A 325 15.72 -1.04 2.12
C SER A 325 14.28 -0.94 2.61
N GLY A 326 13.33 -0.69 1.71
CA GLY A 326 11.90 -0.78 1.93
C GLY A 326 11.22 -1.73 0.93
N ALA A 327 10.07 -2.28 1.32
CA ALA A 327 9.22 -3.09 0.46
C ALA A 327 7.75 -2.72 0.68
N ILE A 328 7.02 -2.48 -0.42
CA ILE A 328 5.56 -2.33 -0.37
C ILE A 328 4.92 -3.70 -0.12
N LEU A 329 4.00 -3.74 0.84
CA LEU A 329 3.15 -4.89 1.11
C LEU A 329 1.70 -4.55 0.71
N LYS A 330 1.25 -5.16 -0.39
CA LYS A 330 -0.14 -5.15 -0.85
C LYS A 330 -0.69 -6.56 -0.79
N VAL A 331 -1.53 -6.84 0.19
CA VAL A 331 -2.02 -8.19 0.48
C VAL A 331 -2.75 -8.82 -0.71
N ASN A 332 -3.47 -8.04 -1.51
CA ASN A 332 -4.15 -8.57 -2.69
C ASN A 332 -3.19 -8.95 -3.84
N GLN A 333 -1.97 -8.40 -3.89
CA GLN A 333 -0.92 -8.86 -4.82
C GLN A 333 -0.34 -10.22 -4.42
N ALA A 334 -0.29 -10.52 -3.12
CA ALA A 334 0.14 -11.82 -2.60
C ALA A 334 -0.96 -12.90 -2.70
N GLY A 335 -2.23 -12.49 -2.70
CA GLY A 335 -3.40 -13.36 -2.82
C GLY A 335 -4.07 -13.62 -1.48
N THR A 336 -3.37 -14.16 -0.48
CA THR A 336 -3.95 -14.40 0.86
C THR A 336 -3.19 -13.64 1.96
N ILE A 337 -3.84 -13.46 3.13
CA ILE A 337 -3.15 -12.92 4.31
C ILE A 337 -1.97 -13.80 4.74
N PHE A 338 -2.04 -15.12 4.56
CA PHE A 338 -0.91 -16.01 4.84
C PHE A 338 0.28 -15.71 3.93
N ASP A 339 0.07 -15.58 2.61
CA ASP A 339 1.14 -15.24 1.67
C ASP A 339 1.75 -13.87 1.98
N ALA A 340 0.92 -12.89 2.37
CA ALA A 340 1.40 -11.57 2.76
C ALA A 340 2.23 -11.58 4.06
N LEU A 341 1.87 -12.43 5.03
CA LEU A 341 2.67 -12.63 6.24
C LEU A 341 4.00 -13.33 5.94
N GLU A 342 4.02 -14.29 5.02
CA GLU A 342 5.26 -14.93 4.57
C GLU A 342 6.20 -13.93 3.87
N PHE A 343 5.64 -13.04 3.04
CA PHE A 343 6.39 -11.93 2.45
C PHE A 343 6.95 -10.99 3.52
N ALA A 344 6.13 -10.60 4.52
CA ALA A 344 6.57 -9.76 5.62
C ALA A 344 7.70 -10.42 6.43
N ASN A 345 7.59 -11.72 6.72
CA ASN A 345 8.61 -12.49 7.42
C ASN A 345 9.94 -12.51 6.67
N GLU A 346 9.91 -12.71 5.34
CA GLU A 346 11.12 -12.65 4.52
C GLU A 346 11.77 -11.26 4.58
N CYS A 347 10.97 -10.18 4.44
CA CYS A 347 11.48 -8.82 4.56
C CYS A 347 12.13 -8.56 5.93
N MET A 348 11.50 -9.00 7.01
CA MET A 348 12.04 -8.84 8.37
C MET A 348 13.35 -9.60 8.56
N ASN A 349 13.46 -10.84 8.05
CA ASN A 349 14.69 -11.63 8.11
C ASN A 349 15.85 -10.93 7.39
N ASP A 350 15.55 -10.28 6.27
CA ASP A 350 16.51 -9.55 5.45
C ASP A 350 16.67 -8.07 5.86
N LYS A 351 16.04 -7.65 6.96
CA LYS A 351 16.05 -6.26 7.48
C LYS A 351 15.54 -5.22 6.48
N ILE A 352 14.64 -5.61 5.60
CA ILE A 352 13.93 -4.72 4.69
C ILE A 352 12.69 -4.20 5.41
N GLY A 353 12.57 -2.87 5.52
CA GLY A 353 11.42 -2.22 6.16
C GLY A 353 10.14 -2.45 5.37
N ILE A 354 9.03 -2.72 6.05
CA ILE A 354 7.74 -2.93 5.40
C ILE A 354 6.96 -1.62 5.35
N ILE A 355 6.37 -1.32 4.19
CA ILE A 355 5.40 -0.26 4.01
C ILE A 355 4.09 -0.92 3.55
N THR A 356 3.13 -1.08 4.45
CA THR A 356 1.81 -1.59 4.05
C THR A 356 1.09 -0.53 3.22
N SER A 357 0.52 -0.96 2.10
CA SER A 357 -0.09 -0.06 1.12
C SER A 357 -1.51 -0.48 0.75
N HIS A 358 -2.35 0.51 0.47
CA HIS A 358 -3.67 0.34 -0.14
C HIS A 358 -3.56 -0.07 -1.62
N ARG A 359 -4.70 -0.10 -2.31
CA ARG A 359 -4.75 0.06 -3.77
C ARG A 359 -5.51 1.33 -4.16
N SER A 360 -5.40 1.71 -5.43
CA SER A 360 -6.13 2.85 -5.96
C SER A 360 -7.65 2.64 -5.98
N GLY A 361 -8.14 1.43 -6.27
CA GLY A 361 -9.54 1.03 -6.11
C GLY A 361 -9.76 0.31 -4.78
N GLU A 362 -10.16 1.04 -3.75
CA GLU A 362 -10.36 0.53 -2.38
C GLU A 362 -11.84 0.37 -2.00
N SER A 363 -12.10 -0.35 -0.91
CA SER A 363 -13.39 -0.40 -0.24
C SER A 363 -13.34 0.42 1.06
N ILE A 364 -14.43 0.44 1.84
CA ILE A 364 -14.39 1.03 3.19
C ILE A 364 -13.78 0.10 4.25
N ASP A 365 -13.27 -1.07 3.85
CA ASP A 365 -12.67 -2.01 4.78
C ASP A 365 -11.40 -1.44 5.41
N SER A 366 -11.21 -1.69 6.69
CA SER A 366 -10.12 -1.10 7.46
C SER A 366 -9.03 -2.09 7.87
N HIS A 367 -9.13 -3.37 7.44
CA HIS A 367 -8.24 -4.45 7.89
C HIS A 367 -6.77 -4.17 7.62
N ILE A 368 -6.42 -3.41 6.58
CA ILE A 368 -5.02 -3.08 6.28
C ILE A 368 -4.34 -2.28 7.40
N ALA A 369 -5.10 -1.52 8.22
CA ALA A 369 -4.57 -0.85 9.41
C ALA A 369 -4.12 -1.87 10.47
N HIS A 370 -4.89 -2.95 10.67
CA HIS A 370 -4.51 -4.06 11.55
C HIS A 370 -3.31 -4.82 11.00
N ILE A 371 -3.28 -5.06 9.69
CA ILE A 371 -2.19 -5.80 9.02
C ILE A 371 -0.87 -5.03 9.15
N ALA A 372 -0.88 -3.71 8.95
CA ALA A 372 0.32 -2.88 9.09
C ALA A 372 0.92 -2.93 10.51
N ILE A 373 0.07 -3.01 11.53
CA ILE A 373 0.49 -3.16 12.93
C ILE A 373 1.04 -4.57 13.18
N ALA A 374 0.35 -5.60 12.66
CA ALA A 374 0.78 -7.00 12.82
C ALA A 374 2.13 -7.29 12.13
N THR A 375 2.40 -6.65 10.99
CA THR A 375 3.64 -6.80 10.23
C THR A 375 4.74 -5.84 10.66
N ASN A 376 4.54 -5.06 11.75
CA ASN A 376 5.47 -4.05 12.23
C ASN A 376 5.93 -3.07 11.14
N SER A 377 4.99 -2.65 10.29
CA SER A 377 5.28 -1.73 9.19
C SER A 377 5.87 -0.41 9.70
N LYS A 378 6.82 0.12 8.95
CA LYS A 378 7.45 1.42 9.18
C LYS A 378 6.50 2.55 8.81
N MET A 379 5.79 2.37 7.69
CA MET A 379 4.83 3.33 7.18
C MET A 379 3.57 2.62 6.68
N LEU A 380 2.48 3.38 6.62
CA LEU A 380 1.19 2.94 6.09
C LEU A 380 0.76 3.93 5.00
N LYS A 381 0.84 3.50 3.74
CA LYS A 381 0.47 4.28 2.55
C LYS A 381 -0.98 4.00 2.21
N THR A 382 -1.89 4.88 2.65
CA THR A 382 -3.35 4.69 2.43
C THR A 382 -4.01 5.90 1.81
N GLY A 383 -3.26 6.72 1.07
CA GLY A 383 -3.72 8.01 0.56
C GLY A 383 -3.92 9.01 1.71
N ILE A 384 -4.78 10.01 1.49
CA ILE A 384 -4.99 11.06 2.49
C ILE A 384 -6.46 11.29 2.84
N LEU A 385 -7.32 11.53 1.84
CA LEU A 385 -8.72 11.91 2.04
C LEU A 385 -9.61 11.24 0.99
N GLY A 386 -10.61 10.52 1.47
CA GLY A 386 -11.59 9.74 0.72
C GLY A 386 -12.33 8.84 1.72
N GLY A 387 -13.56 8.42 1.45
CA GLY A 387 -14.30 7.59 2.41
C GLY A 387 -13.57 6.27 2.70
N GLU A 388 -13.07 5.67 1.63
CA GLU A 388 -12.23 4.48 1.61
C GLU A 388 -10.86 4.69 2.24
N ARG A 389 -10.32 5.92 2.29
CA ARG A 389 -9.02 6.25 2.92
C ARG A 389 -9.19 6.50 4.41
N ILE A 390 -10.13 7.39 4.76
CA ILE A 390 -10.46 7.78 6.14
C ILE A 390 -10.89 6.56 6.96
N ALA A 391 -11.54 5.57 6.36
CA ALA A 391 -11.90 4.33 7.05
C ALA A 391 -10.68 3.64 7.71
N LYS A 392 -9.53 3.60 7.03
CA LYS A 392 -8.29 3.01 7.56
C LYS A 392 -7.63 3.93 8.59
N LEU A 393 -7.57 5.23 8.31
CA LEU A 393 -6.94 6.20 9.20
C LEU A 393 -7.68 6.28 10.55
N ASN A 394 -9.02 6.31 10.53
CA ASN A 394 -9.83 6.27 11.74
C ASN A 394 -9.74 4.92 12.46
N GLU A 395 -9.51 3.83 11.75
CA GLU A 395 -9.30 2.53 12.39
C GLU A 395 -8.04 2.51 13.24
N LEU A 396 -6.97 3.20 12.85
CA LEU A 396 -5.78 3.33 13.71
C LEU A 396 -6.13 3.99 15.06
N LEU A 397 -7.04 4.97 15.05
CA LEU A 397 -7.53 5.61 16.28
C LEU A 397 -8.34 4.64 17.14
N ARG A 398 -9.20 3.82 16.53
CA ARG A 398 -9.94 2.76 17.25
C ARG A 398 -9.01 1.70 17.81
N ILE A 399 -7.99 1.30 17.04
CA ILE A 399 -6.99 0.33 17.50
C ILE A 399 -6.22 0.87 18.71
N ASN A 400 -5.98 2.18 18.77
CA ASN A 400 -5.33 2.82 19.91
C ASN A 400 -6.11 2.66 21.23
N GLU A 401 -7.42 2.42 21.17
CA GLU A 401 -8.26 2.20 22.35
C GLU A 401 -8.04 0.84 23.02
N TYR A 402 -7.42 -0.13 22.33
CA TYR A 402 -7.11 -1.44 22.92
C TYR A 402 -5.98 -1.38 23.97
N ASP A 403 -5.20 -0.30 24.02
CA ASP A 403 -4.02 -0.15 24.89
C ASP A 403 -3.00 -1.30 24.74
N LEU A 404 -2.89 -1.82 23.51
CA LEU A 404 -1.96 -2.91 23.15
C LEU A 404 -0.76 -2.41 22.34
N ILE A 405 -0.75 -1.14 21.93
CA ILE A 405 0.20 -0.59 20.95
C ILE A 405 1.20 0.35 21.64
N ASN A 406 2.49 0.09 21.46
CA ASN A 406 3.59 0.80 22.12
C ASN A 406 4.07 2.02 21.33
N GLY A 407 3.17 2.98 21.12
CA GLY A 407 3.46 4.22 20.42
C GLY A 407 3.75 4.03 18.93
N LEU A 408 4.43 5.00 18.32
CA LEU A 408 4.84 4.98 16.91
C LEU A 408 6.12 4.14 16.73
N THR A 409 6.23 3.51 15.56
CA THR A 409 7.42 2.79 15.12
C THR A 409 8.62 3.73 14.96
N ASP A 410 9.81 3.17 14.77
CA ASP A 410 11.03 3.91 14.47
C ASP A 410 11.29 3.92 12.96
N LEU A 411 11.69 5.06 12.41
CA LEU A 411 12.00 5.22 10.99
C LEU A 411 13.49 5.00 10.67
N HIS A 412 14.14 4.06 11.34
CA HIS A 412 15.52 3.69 11.05
C HIS A 412 15.59 2.77 9.83
N VAL A 413 16.40 3.16 8.85
CA VAL A 413 16.79 2.33 7.70
C VAL A 413 17.93 1.42 8.16
N SER A 414 17.78 0.11 7.95
CA SER A 414 18.74 -0.92 8.42
C SER A 414 19.92 -1.16 7.48
#